data_AF-A0A0N4V419-F1
#
_entry.id   AF-A0A0N4V419-F1
#
_cell.length_a   1.000
_cell.length_b   1.000
_cell.length_c   1.000
_cell.angle_alpha   90.00
_cell.angle_beta   90.00
_cell.angle_gamma   90.00
#
_symmetry.space_group_name_H-M   'P 1'
#
loop_
_entity.id
_entity.type
_entity.pdbx_description
1 polymer ?
#
loop_
_entity_poly.entity_id
_entity_poly.type
_entity_poly.pdbx_seq_one_letter_code
_entity_poly.pdbx_strand_id
1 'polypeptide(L)'
;MLGLPYPNTDLPILFLHTKGREILTRTRSWTNDLHNETAIRLRRFIMAKIPNADVTILFYYSAAVKSIEQQDPTAAVYSINCYQGGECDFCIIVTTCVASNSESKNFNFVLDPQRTKVALSRAKEGVVIIGDRDVLFQSEVWGSFINKYSEASGKSSLFYG
;
A
#
# COMPACT_ATOMS: atom_id res chain seq x y z
N MET A 1 15.11 -9.87 15.62
CA MET A 1 14.06 -8.83 15.58
C MET A 1 13.68 -8.54 14.13
N LEU A 2 12.63 -9.16 13.60
CA LEU A 2 12.09 -8.87 12.27
C LEU A 2 10.71 -8.24 12.46
N GLY A 3 10.66 -6.92 12.42
CA GLY A 3 9.42 -6.15 12.55
C GLY A 3 9.53 -4.81 11.84
N LEU A 4 8.38 -4.20 11.56
CA LEU A 4 8.29 -2.82 11.07
C LEU A 4 8.91 -1.85 12.08
N PRO A 5 9.42 -0.70 11.61
CA PRO A 5 9.97 0.30 12.52
C PRO A 5 8.85 0.81 13.43
N TYR A 6 9.23 1.43 14.55
CA TYR A 6 8.23 2.16 15.32
C TYR A 6 7.59 3.23 14.41
N PRO A 7 6.27 3.39 14.40
CA PRO A 7 5.63 4.30 13.48
C PRO A 7 6.08 5.75 13.74
N ASN A 8 6.48 6.45 12.67
CA ASN A 8 6.72 7.89 12.75
C ASN A 8 5.36 8.60 12.74
N THR A 9 4.97 9.21 13.86
CA THR A 9 3.70 9.93 13.98
C THR A 9 3.70 11.28 13.29
N ASP A 10 4.87 11.84 12.99
CA ASP A 10 4.99 13.10 12.24
C ASP A 10 4.61 12.91 10.77
N LEU A 11 4.74 11.68 10.26
CA LEU A 11 4.28 11.30 8.93
C LEU A 11 2.85 10.75 9.02
N PRO A 12 1.83 11.44 8.47
CA PRO A 12 0.47 10.95 8.50
C PRO A 12 0.33 9.69 7.64
N ILE A 13 -0.26 8.66 8.23
CA ILE A 13 -0.60 7.41 7.55
C ILE A 13 -2.12 7.26 7.54
N LEU A 14 -2.66 7.08 6.34
CA LEU A 14 -4.06 6.79 6.10
C LEU A 14 -4.21 5.34 5.65
N PHE A 15 -5.04 4.55 6.33
CA PHE A 15 -5.42 3.24 5.82
C PHE A 15 -6.77 3.35 5.10
N LEU A 16 -6.79 3.03 3.81
CA LEU A 16 -8.00 2.94 3.02
C LEU A 16 -8.45 1.48 2.97
N HIS A 17 -9.54 1.20 3.68
CA HIS A 17 -10.17 -0.11 3.64
C HIS A 17 -10.85 -0.29 2.29
N THR A 18 -10.40 -1.28 1.52
CA THR A 18 -10.99 -1.57 0.21
C THR A 18 -11.17 -3.08 0.07
N LYS A 19 -12.41 -3.55 0.03
CA LYS A 19 -12.75 -4.97 -0.18
C LYS A 19 -12.88 -5.26 -1.67
N GLY A 20 -12.05 -6.14 -2.19
CA GLY A 20 -12.12 -6.57 -3.59
C GLY A 20 -11.70 -8.02 -3.74
N ARG A 21 -11.79 -8.53 -4.97
CA ARG A 21 -11.34 -9.88 -5.32
C ARG A 21 -9.98 -9.79 -5.98
N GLU A 22 -9.08 -10.64 -5.53
CA GLU A 22 -7.79 -10.83 -6.18
C GLU A 22 -7.92 -11.81 -7.34
N ILE A 23 -7.10 -11.57 -8.35
CA ILE A 23 -7.04 -12.37 -9.55
C ILE A 23 -5.59 -12.76 -9.76
N LEU A 24 -5.32 -14.06 -9.84
CA LEU A 24 -4.03 -14.57 -10.27
C LEU A 24 -3.92 -14.38 -11.78
N THR A 25 -3.00 -13.53 -12.20
CA THR A 25 -2.74 -13.28 -13.62
C THR A 25 -1.95 -14.43 -14.26
N ARG A 26 -1.91 -14.45 -15.60
CA ARG A 26 -1.15 -15.44 -16.39
C ARG A 26 0.35 -15.46 -16.06
N THR A 27 0.89 -14.35 -15.59
CA THR A 27 2.30 -14.21 -15.17
C THR A 27 2.54 -14.66 -13.73
N ARG A 28 1.57 -15.32 -13.09
CA ARG A 28 1.62 -15.78 -11.70
C ARG A 28 1.84 -14.66 -10.68
N SER A 29 1.32 -13.47 -10.97
CA SER A 29 1.26 -12.34 -10.04
C SER A 29 -0.19 -11.97 -9.72
N TRP A 30 -0.43 -11.38 -8.55
CA TRP A 30 -1.78 -11.03 -8.09
C TRP A 30 -2.15 -9.59 -8.40
N THR A 31 -3.42 -9.35 -8.72
CA THR A 31 -4.01 -8.02 -8.93
C THR A 31 -5.39 -7.94 -8.27
N ASN A 32 -5.84 -6.75 -7.91
CA ASN A 32 -7.18 -6.48 -7.41
C ASN A 32 -7.64 -5.16 -8.03
N ASP A 33 -8.63 -5.24 -8.91
CA ASP A 33 -9.05 -4.11 -9.74
C ASP A 33 -9.61 -2.96 -8.90
N LEU A 34 -10.25 -3.25 -7.77
CA LEU A 34 -10.75 -2.21 -6.88
C LEU A 34 -9.61 -1.50 -6.14
N HIS A 35 -8.57 -2.23 -5.70
CA HIS A 35 -7.37 -1.61 -5.12
C HIS A 35 -6.68 -0.71 -6.14
N ASN A 36 -6.53 -1.19 -7.37
CA ASN A 36 -5.94 -0.48 -8.50
C ASN A 36 -6.70 0.81 -8.82
N GLU A 37 -8.02 0.72 -8.93
CA GLU A 37 -8.87 1.87 -9.21
C GLU A 37 -8.83 2.90 -8.08
N THR A 38 -8.88 2.45 -6.82
CA THR A 38 -8.74 3.34 -5.65
C THR A 38 -7.40 4.07 -5.67
N ALA A 39 -6.30 3.40 -6.03
CA ALA A 39 -4.98 4.02 -6.11
C ALA A 39 -4.92 5.13 -7.16
N ILE A 40 -5.46 4.89 -8.36
CA ILE A 40 -5.50 5.90 -9.42
C ILE A 40 -6.39 7.08 -9.03
N ARG A 41 -7.60 6.80 -8.51
CA ARG A 41 -8.54 7.85 -8.08
C ARG A 41 -7.92 8.72 -6.99
N LEU A 42 -7.25 8.10 -6.02
CA LEU A 42 -6.56 8.80 -4.95
C LEU A 42 -5.40 9.65 -5.47
N ARG A 43 -4.54 9.12 -6.34
CA ARG A 43 -3.46 9.89 -6.97
C ARG A 43 -4.02 11.15 -7.65
N ARG A 44 -5.04 10.96 -8.50
CA ARG A 44 -5.70 12.07 -9.21
C ARG A 44 -6.28 13.10 -8.26
N PHE A 45 -6.88 12.64 -7.16
CA PHE A 45 -7.40 13.52 -6.12
C PHE A 45 -6.30 14.34 -5.45
N ILE A 46 -5.19 13.70 -5.05
CA ILE A 46 -4.04 14.39 -4.44
C ILE A 46 -3.50 15.45 -5.39
N MET A 47 -3.23 15.09 -6.65
CA MET A 47 -2.70 16.03 -7.64
C MET A 47 -3.66 17.18 -7.99
N ALA A 48 -4.97 16.95 -7.92
CA ALA A 48 -5.96 18.00 -8.12
C ALA A 48 -6.03 18.98 -6.93
N LYS A 49 -5.71 18.54 -5.72
CA LYS A 49 -5.73 19.37 -4.51
C LYS A 49 -4.39 20.01 -4.19
N ILE A 50 -3.31 19.34 -4.56
CA ILE A 50 -1.93 19.78 -4.36
C ILE A 50 -1.25 19.70 -5.74
N PRO A 51 -1.42 20.75 -6.57
CA PRO A 51 -0.75 20.82 -7.85
C PRO A 51 0.77 20.70 -7.66
N ASN A 52 1.41 19.86 -8.48
CA ASN A 52 2.84 19.52 -8.43
C ASN A 52 3.29 18.56 -7.32
N ALA A 53 2.38 17.96 -6.53
CA ALA A 53 2.76 16.90 -5.61
C ALA A 53 3.41 15.72 -6.34
N ASP A 54 4.54 15.25 -5.83
CA ASP A 54 5.15 14.00 -6.28
C ASP A 54 4.46 12.82 -5.60
N VAL A 55 3.70 12.04 -6.39
CA VAL A 55 2.91 10.91 -5.90
C VAL A 55 3.42 9.62 -6.53
N THR A 56 4.00 8.76 -5.70
CA THR A 56 4.46 7.43 -6.10
C THR A 56 3.46 6.36 -5.66
N ILE A 57 3.12 5.43 -6.56
CA ILE A 57 2.31 4.25 -6.25
C ILE A 57 3.20 3.01 -6.22
N LEU A 58 3.24 2.34 -5.06
CA LEU A 58 4.02 1.12 -4.84
C LEU A 58 3.09 -0.08 -4.66
N PHE A 59 3.19 -1.03 -5.57
CA PHE A 59 2.49 -2.31 -5.48
C PHE A 59 3.37 -3.38 -4.85
N TYR A 60 2.83 -4.19 -3.95
CA TYR A 60 3.52 -5.43 -3.56
C TYR A 60 3.69 -6.34 -4.78
N TYR A 61 2.63 -6.51 -5.57
CA TYR A 61 2.62 -7.40 -6.73
C TYR A 61 2.74 -6.62 -8.05
N SER A 62 3.58 -7.11 -8.94
CA SER A 62 3.88 -6.42 -10.22
C SER A 62 2.74 -6.43 -11.25
N ALA A 63 1.71 -7.25 -11.07
CA ALA A 63 0.66 -7.49 -12.08
C ALA A 63 -0.06 -6.21 -12.53
N ALA A 64 -0.28 -5.27 -11.61
CA ALA A 64 -1.01 -4.05 -11.89
C ALA A 64 -0.15 -2.96 -12.56
N VAL A 65 1.17 -2.99 -12.39
CA VAL A 65 2.07 -1.87 -12.76
C VAL A 65 1.85 -1.43 -14.21
N LYS A 66 1.96 -2.36 -15.16
CA LYS A 66 1.81 -2.05 -16.59
C LYS A 66 0.42 -1.54 -16.95
N SER A 67 -0.64 -2.07 -16.34
CA SER A 67 -2.01 -1.58 -16.63
C SER A 67 -2.23 -0.17 -16.07
N ILE A 68 -1.67 0.14 -14.91
CA ILE A 68 -1.77 1.50 -14.35
C ILE A 68 -0.97 2.48 -15.21
N GLU A 69 0.25 2.14 -15.63
CA GLU A 69 1.06 2.97 -16.54
C GLU A 69 0.35 3.25 -17.87
N GLN A 70 -0.39 2.28 -18.40
CA GLN A 70 -1.19 2.47 -19.62
C GLN A 70 -2.38 3.41 -19.39
N GLN A 71 -3.02 3.34 -18.23
CA GLN A 71 -4.18 4.16 -17.88
C GLN A 71 -3.80 5.58 -17.44
N ASP A 72 -2.62 5.74 -16.87
CA ASP A 72 -2.05 7.01 -16.41
C ASP A 72 -0.54 7.03 -16.70
N PRO A 73 -0.13 7.40 -17.94
CA PRO A 73 1.27 7.39 -18.36
C PRO A 73 2.18 8.33 -17.57
N THR A 74 1.60 9.24 -16.78
CA THR A 74 2.33 10.20 -15.93
C THR A 74 2.57 9.67 -14.53
N ALA A 75 1.94 8.55 -14.16
CA ALA A 75 2.03 8.01 -12.81
C ALA A 75 3.39 7.34 -12.59
N ALA A 76 4.06 7.75 -11.50
CA ALA A 76 5.23 7.05 -10.99
C ALA A 76 4.76 5.76 -10.29
N VAL A 77 4.78 4.64 -11.00
CA VAL A 77 4.23 3.36 -10.52
C VAL A 77 5.29 2.28 -10.56
N TYR A 78 5.45 1.57 -9.45
CA TYR A 78 6.45 0.51 -9.35
C TYR A 78 5.93 -0.66 -8.54
N SER A 79 6.47 -1.85 -8.79
CA SER A 79 6.45 -2.89 -7.76
C SER A 79 7.53 -2.57 -6.71
N ILE A 80 7.29 -2.90 -5.45
CA ILE A 80 8.27 -2.68 -4.36
C ILE A 80 9.62 -3.35 -4.69
N ASN A 81 9.61 -4.46 -5.44
CA ASN A 81 10.82 -5.18 -5.81
C ASN A 81 11.66 -4.47 -6.87
N CYS A 82 11.02 -3.74 -7.78
CA CYS A 82 11.67 -3.04 -8.88
C CYS A 82 11.98 -1.57 -8.54
N TYR A 83 11.47 -1.08 -7.41
CA TYR A 83 11.66 0.28 -6.99
C TYR A 83 13.08 0.46 -6.42
N GLN A 84 13.93 1.17 -7.16
CA GLN A 84 15.35 1.36 -6.82
C GLN A 84 15.63 2.58 -5.94
N GLY A 85 14.60 3.34 -5.54
CA GLY A 85 14.71 4.47 -4.61
C GLY A 85 14.15 5.78 -5.15
N GLY A 86 14.29 6.83 -4.34
CA GLY A 86 13.62 8.13 -4.51
C GLY A 86 12.83 8.50 -3.25
N GLU A 87 12.71 9.79 -2.98
CA GLU A 87 11.73 10.31 -2.03
C GLU A 87 10.59 10.92 -2.84
N CYS A 88 9.37 10.84 -2.33
CA CYS A 88 8.18 11.43 -2.91
C CYS A 88 7.44 12.21 -1.82
N ASP A 89 6.55 13.12 -2.20
CA ASP A 89 5.71 13.82 -1.24
C ASP A 89 4.71 12.83 -0.63
N PHE A 90 4.00 12.09 -1.50
CA PHE A 90 3.01 11.09 -1.09
C PHE A 90 3.32 9.70 -1.66
N CYS A 91 3.31 8.70 -0.77
CA CYS A 91 3.45 7.30 -1.16
C CYS A 91 2.11 6.57 -1.00
N ILE A 92 1.59 6.02 -2.09
CA ILE A 92 0.40 5.15 -2.09
C ILE A 92 0.88 3.70 -2.16
N ILE A 93 0.71 2.95 -1.07
CA ILE A 93 1.09 1.54 -0.97
C ILE A 93 -0.13 0.68 -1.24
N VAL A 94 -0.06 -0.14 -2.29
CA VAL A 94 -1.12 -1.08 -2.65
C VAL A 94 -0.71 -2.49 -2.26
N THR A 95 -1.43 -3.05 -1.29
CA THR A 95 -1.06 -4.33 -0.64
C THR A 95 -1.51 -5.55 -1.44
N THR A 96 -2.70 -5.47 -2.03
CA THR A 96 -3.42 -6.51 -2.77
C THR A 96 -3.28 -7.93 -2.18
N CYS A 97 -4.13 -8.22 -1.19
CA CYS A 97 -4.33 -9.54 -0.56
C CYS A 97 -5.83 -9.78 -0.32
N VAL A 98 -6.31 -11.03 -0.45
CA VAL A 98 -7.67 -11.48 -0.14
C VAL A 98 -7.61 -12.81 0.60
N ALA A 99 -8.20 -12.85 1.79
CA ALA A 99 -8.32 -14.05 2.62
C ALA A 99 -9.38 -15.02 2.10
N SER A 100 -9.38 -15.36 0.81
CA SER A 100 -10.46 -16.19 0.27
C SER A 100 -10.26 -17.71 0.40
N ASN A 101 -9.04 -18.22 0.64
CA ASN A 101 -8.83 -19.63 1.00
C ASN A 101 -7.56 -19.79 1.86
N SER A 102 -7.69 -20.51 2.97
CA SER A 102 -6.71 -20.81 4.02
C SER A 102 -5.42 -21.54 3.59
N GLU A 103 -5.16 -21.70 2.29
CA GLU A 103 -3.98 -22.39 1.74
C GLU A 103 -2.98 -21.48 1.00
N SER A 104 -3.28 -20.20 0.79
CA SER A 104 -2.40 -19.34 -0.01
C SER A 104 -1.17 -18.90 0.78
N LYS A 105 -0.06 -19.61 0.56
CA LYS A 105 1.33 -19.32 0.97
C LYS A 105 1.88 -17.91 0.64
N ASN A 106 1.06 -17.01 0.10
CA ASN A 106 1.45 -15.68 -0.37
C ASN A 106 1.36 -14.59 0.71
N PHE A 107 0.83 -14.89 1.89
CA PHE A 107 0.94 -14.00 3.05
C PHE A 107 2.39 -13.58 3.25
N ASN A 108 3.33 -14.53 3.26
CA ASN A 108 4.77 -14.29 3.51
C ASN A 108 5.41 -13.20 2.65
N PHE A 109 4.88 -12.93 1.44
CA PHE A 109 5.40 -11.89 0.56
C PHE A 109 4.87 -10.48 0.90
N VAL A 110 3.59 -10.34 1.24
CA VAL A 110 3.02 -9.08 1.80
C VAL A 110 3.53 -8.81 3.22
N LEU A 111 4.04 -9.86 3.87
CA LEU A 111 4.59 -9.85 5.22
C LEU A 111 6.06 -9.47 5.31
N ASP A 112 6.79 -9.25 4.20
CA ASP A 112 8.22 -8.91 4.24
C ASP A 112 8.42 -7.51 4.86
N PRO A 113 8.92 -7.41 6.12
CA PRO A 113 9.02 -6.13 6.82
C PRO A 113 10.06 -5.20 6.18
N GLN A 114 11.03 -5.75 5.43
CA GLN A 114 12.05 -4.94 4.76
C GLN A 114 11.43 -4.20 3.57
N ARG A 115 10.56 -4.86 2.82
CA ARG A 115 9.82 -4.27 1.69
C ARG A 115 8.88 -3.16 2.15
N THR A 116 8.15 -3.41 3.24
CA THR A 116 7.29 -2.40 3.84
C THR A 116 8.08 -1.21 4.39
N LYS A 117 9.23 -1.44 5.04
CA LYS A 117 10.12 -0.36 5.52
C LYS A 117 10.56 0.55 4.38
N VAL A 118 10.97 -0.04 3.27
CA VAL A 118 11.34 0.71 2.07
C VAL A 118 10.17 1.57 1.63
N ALA A 119 8.97 0.98 1.48
CA ALA A 119 7.79 1.70 1.04
C ALA A 119 7.36 2.83 2.00
N LEU A 120 7.40 2.60 3.31
CA LEU A 120 7.06 3.60 4.34
C LEU A 120 8.07 4.75 4.38
N SER A 121 9.35 4.48 4.14
CA SER A 121 10.43 5.48 4.23
C SER A 121 10.53 6.43 3.02
N ARG A 122 9.63 6.33 2.03
CA ARG A 122 9.68 7.17 0.82
C ARG A 122 8.87 8.44 0.88
N ALA A 123 7.84 8.48 1.71
CA ALA A 123 6.97 9.64 1.80
C ALA A 123 7.55 10.70 2.73
N LYS A 124 7.48 11.95 2.30
CA LYS A 124 7.79 13.14 3.10
C LYS A 124 6.57 13.70 3.79
N GLU A 125 5.45 13.76 3.07
CA GLU A 125 4.23 14.45 3.48
C GLU A 125 3.14 13.48 3.93
N GLY A 126 3.09 12.26 3.38
CA GLY A 126 2.14 11.26 3.87
C GLY A 126 2.14 9.92 3.13
N VAL A 127 1.64 8.90 3.81
CA VAL A 127 1.47 7.55 3.25
C VAL A 127 0.00 7.19 3.23
N VAL A 128 -0.46 6.60 2.13
CA VAL A 128 -1.78 5.96 2.06
C VAL A 128 -1.61 4.48 1.77
N ILE A 129 -2.18 3.62 2.62
CA ILE A 129 -2.12 2.17 2.47
C ILE A 129 -3.50 1.69 2.04
N ILE A 130 -3.58 1.08 0.85
CA ILE A 130 -4.80 0.50 0.30
C ILE A 130 -4.76 -1.01 0.54
N GLY A 131 -5.78 -1.52 1.23
CA GLY A 131 -5.86 -2.94 1.54
C GLY A 131 -7.16 -3.36 2.22
N ASP A 132 -7.34 -4.66 2.36
CA ASP A 132 -8.42 -5.21 3.17
C ASP A 132 -8.00 -5.20 4.65
N ARG A 133 -8.81 -4.54 5.47
CA ARG A 133 -8.59 -4.41 6.92
C ARG A 133 -8.53 -5.79 7.56
N ASP A 134 -9.48 -6.66 7.22
CA ASP A 134 -9.65 -7.96 7.86
C ASP A 134 -8.43 -8.85 7.60
N VAL A 135 -7.80 -8.68 6.44
CA VAL A 135 -6.58 -9.39 6.04
C VAL A 135 -5.33 -8.78 6.67
N LEU A 136 -5.22 -7.45 6.67
CA LEU A 136 -4.06 -6.75 7.24
C LEU A 136 -3.97 -6.94 8.76
N PHE A 137 -5.08 -7.00 9.49
CA PHE A 137 -5.08 -7.27 10.92
C PHE A 137 -4.72 -8.71 11.29
N GLN A 138 -4.93 -9.67 10.39
CA GLN A 138 -4.49 -11.07 10.60
C GLN A 138 -2.97 -11.22 10.47
N SER A 139 -2.29 -10.27 9.83
CA SER A 139 -0.84 -10.24 9.75
C SER A 139 -0.24 -9.77 11.07
N GLU A 140 0.68 -10.54 11.65
CA GLU A 140 1.42 -10.10 12.85
C GLU A 140 2.18 -8.78 12.61
N VAL A 141 2.78 -8.64 11.42
CA VAL A 141 3.59 -7.49 11.04
C VAL A 141 2.73 -6.24 10.85
N TRP A 142 1.67 -6.33 10.04
CA TRP A 142 0.77 -5.22 9.77
C TRP A 142 -0.13 -4.91 10.96
N GLY A 143 -0.72 -5.93 11.60
CA GLY A 143 -1.53 -5.77 12.81
C GLY A 143 -0.75 -5.09 13.93
N SER A 144 0.50 -5.52 14.19
CA SER A 144 1.36 -4.85 15.19
C SER A 144 1.65 -3.39 14.81
N PHE A 145 1.94 -3.10 13.55
CA PHE A 145 2.23 -1.75 13.09
C PHE A 145 1.00 -0.83 13.16
N ILE A 146 -0.16 -1.31 12.71
CA ILE A 146 -1.43 -0.60 12.77
C ILE A 146 -1.79 -0.27 14.22
N ASN A 147 -1.71 -1.26 15.13
CA ASN A 147 -2.01 -1.04 16.55
C ASN A 147 -1.08 0.00 17.17
N LYS A 148 0.24 -0.12 16.96
CA LYS A 148 1.23 0.85 17.45
C LYS A 148 0.98 2.24 16.88
N TYR A 149 0.62 2.36 15.60
CA TYR A 149 0.34 3.66 14.99
C TYR A 149 -0.95 4.26 15.57
N SER A 150 -1.98 3.44 15.83
CA SER A 150 -3.25 3.90 16.42
C SER A 150 -3.04 4.45 17.82
N GLU A 151 -2.28 3.73 18.65
CA GLU A 151 -1.92 4.13 20.00
C GLU A 151 -1.09 5.42 20.00
N ALA A 152 -0.04 5.48 19.17
CA ALA A 152 0.87 6.63 19.12
C ALA A 152 0.22 7.89 18.53
N SER A 153 -0.66 7.75 17.54
CA SER A 153 -1.35 8.88 16.90
C SER A 153 -2.60 9.36 17.64
N GLY A 154 -3.04 8.64 18.68
CA GLY A 154 -4.28 8.95 19.42
C GLY A 154 -5.56 8.81 18.58
N LYS A 155 -5.49 8.18 17.40
CA LYS A 155 -6.65 7.99 16.51
C LYS A 155 -7.41 6.73 16.89
N SER A 156 -8.72 6.87 17.12
CA SER A 156 -9.64 5.76 17.45
C SER A 156 -10.03 4.90 16.24
N SER A 157 -9.92 5.42 15.02
CA SER A 157 -10.05 4.64 13.77
C SER A 157 -8.99 5.08 12.76
N LEU A 158 -8.20 4.12 12.28
CA LEU A 158 -7.19 4.34 11.24
C LEU A 158 -7.67 4.01 9.83
N PHE A 159 -8.72 3.20 9.73
CA PHE A 159 -9.29 2.76 8.47
C PHE A 159 -10.47 3.63 8.08
N TYR A 160 -10.46 4.07 6.83
CA TYR A 160 -11.54 4.83 6.20
C TYR A 160 -12.00 4.05 4.97
N GLY A 161 -13.32 3.93 4.81
CA GLY A 161 -13.97 3.19 3.73
C GLY A 161 -15.47 3.43 3.75
#